data_AF-A0A9X5XGF6-F1
#
_entry.id   AF-A0A9X5XGF6-F1
#
_cell.length_a   1.000
_cell.length_b   1.000
_cell.length_c   1.000
_cell.angle_alpha   90.00
_cell.angle_beta   90.00
_cell.angle_gamma   90.00
#
_symmetry.space_group_name_H-M   'P 1'
#
loop_
_entity.id
_entity.type
_entity.pdbx_description
1 polymer ?
#
loop_
_entity_poly.entity_id
_entity_poly.type
_entity_poly.pdbx_seq_one_letter_code
_entity_poly.pdbx_strand_id
1 'polypeptide(L)'
;SPTGEAVTSLPVDTGSRPLATGGSPVVIRLPGGRLVYNAAGSGNVWVNESGRSDGVWKEYQTTSKAGYSRSLQYVDGTGRIAILNNQGTSTIAYAEVDLGRSGGAYYQLVNRRTGQVIGTGNKTNDANIGNADVPDVVLEAPGSAANPDTQYWHVVTEPNGGVTLLNKSGGRAAAVWTGNATAGQRIGQWVDNSATGSWNLVKTTDGFYKLQSVRNTNLYLTGPSDGA
;
A
#
# COMPACT_ATOMS: atom_id res chain seq x y z
N SER A 1 -13.70 -6.10 -30.88
CA SER A 1 -13.61 -7.34 -31.65
C SER A 1 -14.91 -8.14 -31.42
N PRO A 2 -15.52 -8.76 -32.45
CA PRO A 2 -16.72 -9.59 -32.34
C PRO A 2 -16.45 -11.01 -31.81
N THR A 3 -15.22 -11.35 -31.45
CA THR A 3 -14.87 -12.57 -30.73
C THR A 3 -14.49 -12.20 -29.31
N GLY A 4 -15.25 -12.68 -28.33
CA GLY A 4 -14.93 -12.52 -26.91
C GLY A 4 -13.68 -13.32 -26.59
N GLU A 5 -12.51 -12.75 -26.83
CA GLU A 5 -11.26 -13.34 -26.37
C GLU A 5 -11.15 -13.13 -24.87
N ALA A 6 -10.84 -14.21 -24.15
CA ALA A 6 -10.54 -14.10 -22.73
C ALA A 6 -9.32 -13.17 -22.58
N VAL A 7 -9.41 -12.21 -21.66
CA VAL A 7 -8.27 -11.37 -21.27
C VAL A 7 -7.32 -12.24 -20.45
N THR A 8 -6.49 -13.03 -21.14
CA THR A 8 -5.55 -13.99 -20.56
C THR A 8 -4.15 -13.41 -20.39
N SER A 9 -3.88 -12.27 -21.04
CA SER A 9 -2.63 -11.55 -20.88
C SER A 9 -2.83 -10.05 -21.10
N LEU A 10 -2.25 -9.23 -20.22
CA LEU A 10 -2.06 -7.80 -20.38
C LEU A 10 -0.64 -7.45 -19.91
N PRO A 11 -0.08 -6.30 -20.30
CA PRO A 11 1.21 -5.87 -19.81
C PRO A 11 1.18 -5.73 -18.28
N VAL A 12 2.14 -6.36 -17.59
CA VAL A 12 2.30 -6.26 -16.14
C VAL A 12 3.60 -5.56 -15.78
N ASP A 13 3.57 -4.81 -14.68
CA ASP A 13 4.77 -4.15 -14.16
C ASP A 13 5.79 -5.19 -13.69
N THR A 14 7.08 -4.84 -13.76
CA THR A 14 8.14 -5.75 -13.31
C THR A 14 7.93 -6.15 -11.84
N GLY A 15 8.05 -7.45 -11.56
CA GLY A 15 7.86 -8.02 -10.22
C GLY A 15 6.40 -8.22 -9.80
N SER A 16 5.43 -7.77 -10.62
CA SER A 16 4.03 -8.22 -10.49
C SER A 16 3.88 -9.64 -11.05
N ARG A 17 3.00 -10.44 -10.46
CA ARG A 17 2.58 -11.72 -11.06
C ARG A 17 1.70 -11.46 -12.30
N PRO A 18 1.57 -12.47 -13.19
CA PRO A 18 0.56 -12.43 -14.25
C PRO A 18 -0.82 -12.10 -13.69
N LEU A 19 -1.66 -11.45 -14.51
CA LEU A 19 -3.04 -11.15 -14.10
C LEU A 19 -3.73 -12.43 -13.62
N ALA A 20 -4.45 -12.32 -12.51
CA ALA A 20 -5.31 -13.40 -12.07
C ALA A 20 -6.36 -13.70 -13.15
N THR A 21 -6.71 -14.98 -13.33
CA THR A 21 -7.74 -15.41 -14.27
C THR A 21 -8.86 -16.18 -13.56
N GLY A 22 -9.95 -16.44 -14.28
CA GLY A 22 -11.06 -17.29 -13.84
C GLY A 22 -12.15 -16.58 -13.02
N GLY A 23 -13.27 -17.29 -12.84
CA GLY A 23 -14.44 -16.82 -12.09
C GLY A 23 -15.16 -15.63 -12.72
N SER A 24 -15.62 -14.71 -11.89
CA SER A 24 -16.31 -13.47 -12.27
C SER A 24 -15.37 -12.26 -12.17
N PRO A 25 -14.57 -11.93 -13.20
CA PRO A 25 -13.66 -10.80 -13.14
C PRO A 25 -14.42 -9.48 -13.02
N VAL A 26 -13.89 -8.56 -12.21
CA VAL A 26 -14.45 -7.22 -12.05
C VAL A 26 -13.39 -6.18 -12.38
N VAL A 27 -13.80 -5.17 -13.16
CA VAL A 27 -13.03 -3.95 -13.37
C VAL A 27 -13.85 -2.77 -12.86
N ILE A 28 -13.24 -1.92 -12.05
CA ILE A 28 -13.81 -0.62 -11.68
C ILE A 28 -12.87 0.51 -12.11
N ARG A 29 -13.45 1.69 -12.29
CA ARG A 29 -12.70 2.94 -12.49
C ARG A 29 -12.65 3.69 -11.16
N LEU A 30 -11.46 4.11 -10.75
CA LEU A 30 -11.27 5.00 -9.61
C LEU A 30 -11.30 6.47 -10.08
N PRO A 31 -11.48 7.43 -9.15
CA PRO A 31 -11.19 8.83 -9.44
C PRO A 31 -9.77 9.03 -10.00
N GLY A 32 -9.62 10.02 -10.87
CA GLY A 32 -8.39 10.23 -11.64
C GLY A 32 -8.22 9.28 -12.84
N GLY A 33 -9.20 8.39 -13.08
CA GLY A 33 -9.26 7.58 -14.30
C GLY A 33 -8.52 6.25 -14.23
N ARG A 34 -7.87 5.92 -13.11
CA ARG A 34 -7.21 4.62 -12.89
C ARG A 34 -8.20 3.48 -12.97
N LEU A 35 -7.75 2.31 -13.42
CA LEU A 35 -8.54 1.09 -13.41
C LEU A 35 -8.03 0.13 -12.34
N VAL A 36 -8.95 -0.61 -11.72
CA VAL A 36 -8.63 -1.72 -10.81
C VAL A 36 -9.32 -2.97 -11.31
N TYR A 37 -8.55 -4.05 -11.40
CA TYR A 37 -8.98 -5.36 -11.84
C TYR A 37 -8.83 -6.39 -10.72
N ASN A 38 -9.80 -7.29 -10.60
CA ASN A 38 -9.62 -8.54 -9.88
C ASN A 38 -10.22 -9.71 -10.66
N ALA A 39 -9.82 -10.92 -10.25
CA ALA A 39 -10.40 -12.17 -10.70
C ALA A 39 -10.28 -13.23 -9.60
N ALA A 40 -10.92 -14.38 -9.81
CA ALA A 40 -11.06 -15.40 -8.77
C ALA A 40 -9.74 -16.06 -8.37
N GLY A 41 -8.78 -16.16 -9.30
CA GLY A 41 -7.50 -16.86 -9.08
C GLY A 41 -6.55 -16.18 -8.09
N SER A 42 -6.86 -14.98 -7.60
CA SER A 42 -6.02 -14.30 -6.60
C SER A 42 -6.86 -13.50 -5.61
N GLY A 43 -6.31 -13.29 -4.40
CA GLY A 43 -6.81 -12.30 -3.45
C GLY A 43 -6.37 -10.87 -3.80
N ASN A 44 -5.32 -10.73 -4.60
CA ASN A 44 -4.76 -9.43 -4.97
C ASN A 44 -5.62 -8.73 -6.02
N VAL A 45 -5.28 -7.47 -6.28
CA VAL A 45 -5.85 -6.66 -7.35
C VAL A 45 -4.73 -6.12 -8.25
N TRP A 46 -5.07 -5.78 -9.48
CA TRP A 46 -4.16 -5.14 -10.42
C TRP A 46 -4.64 -3.73 -10.71
N VAL A 47 -3.74 -2.75 -10.65
CA VAL A 47 -4.04 -1.34 -10.88
C VAL A 47 -3.35 -0.89 -12.15
N ASN A 48 -4.10 -0.22 -13.02
CA ASN A 48 -3.60 0.45 -14.19
C ASN A 48 -3.72 1.97 -13.98
N GLU A 49 -2.58 2.63 -13.84
CA GLU A 49 -2.51 4.07 -13.57
C GLU A 49 -2.95 4.92 -14.78
N SER A 50 -2.79 4.41 -16.01
CA SER A 50 -3.09 5.15 -17.25
C SER A 50 -4.60 5.27 -17.55
N GLY A 51 -5.42 4.39 -16.97
CA GLY A 51 -6.83 4.30 -17.28
C GLY A 51 -7.16 3.62 -18.61
N ARG A 52 -6.14 3.10 -19.32
CA ARG A 52 -6.28 2.38 -20.59
C ARG A 52 -6.15 0.88 -20.36
N SER A 53 -7.02 0.10 -21.00
CA SER A 53 -7.00 -1.37 -20.88
C SER A 53 -5.69 -2.02 -21.37
N ASP A 54 -4.97 -1.35 -22.28
CA ASP A 54 -3.68 -1.78 -22.85
C ASP A 54 -2.46 -1.23 -22.10
N GLY A 55 -2.65 -0.43 -21.04
CA GLY A 55 -1.56 0.07 -20.21
C GLY A 55 -0.96 -1.02 -19.30
N VAL A 56 0.08 -0.64 -18.56
CA VAL A 56 0.76 -1.52 -17.60
C VAL A 56 -0.09 -1.69 -16.34
N TRP A 57 -0.27 -2.95 -15.92
CA TRP A 57 -1.00 -3.35 -14.73
C TRP A 57 -0.03 -3.76 -13.62
N LYS A 58 -0.15 -3.11 -12.46
CA LYS A 58 0.68 -3.38 -11.29
C LYS A 58 -0.10 -4.16 -10.24
N GLU A 59 0.47 -5.20 -9.68
CA GLU A 59 -0.15 -6.00 -8.63
C GLU A 59 -0.08 -5.29 -7.27
N TYR A 60 -1.19 -5.33 -6.54
CA TYR A 60 -1.37 -4.77 -5.20
C TYR A 60 -1.98 -5.86 -4.29
N GLN A 61 -1.27 -6.21 -3.22
CA GLN A 61 -1.78 -7.15 -2.21
C GLN A 61 -3.05 -6.63 -1.54
N THR A 62 -3.94 -7.55 -1.17
CA THR A 62 -5.11 -7.25 -0.32
C THR A 62 -5.19 -8.21 0.86
N THR A 63 -6.04 -7.89 1.83
CA THR A 63 -6.40 -8.81 2.92
C THR A 63 -7.55 -9.76 2.53
N SER A 64 -8.18 -9.56 1.37
CA SER A 64 -9.22 -10.43 0.84
C SER A 64 -8.63 -11.70 0.23
N LYS A 65 -9.25 -12.84 0.51
CA LYS A 65 -8.87 -14.12 -0.09
C LYS A 65 -9.35 -14.23 -1.55
N ALA A 66 -8.68 -15.11 -2.30
CA ALA A 66 -9.18 -15.60 -3.58
C ALA A 66 -10.60 -16.21 -3.42
N GLY A 67 -11.38 -16.21 -4.50
CA GLY A 67 -12.75 -16.71 -4.47
C GLY A 67 -13.51 -16.42 -5.76
N TYR A 68 -14.50 -17.26 -6.08
CA TYR A 68 -15.22 -17.20 -7.37
C TYR A 68 -16.02 -15.92 -7.53
N SER A 69 -16.74 -15.52 -6.48
CA SER A 69 -17.55 -14.30 -6.43
C SER A 69 -16.81 -13.25 -5.61
N ARG A 70 -16.31 -12.22 -6.28
CA ARG A 70 -15.71 -11.03 -5.67
C ARG A 70 -16.29 -9.79 -6.33
N SER A 71 -16.65 -8.78 -5.56
CA SER A 71 -16.98 -7.46 -6.07
C SER A 71 -15.91 -6.46 -5.67
N LEU A 72 -15.77 -5.41 -6.47
CA LEU A 72 -14.98 -4.22 -6.14
C LEU A 72 -15.93 -3.04 -6.09
N GLN A 73 -15.85 -2.26 -5.03
CA GLN A 73 -16.61 -1.01 -4.91
C GLN A 73 -15.66 0.08 -4.45
N TYR A 74 -15.59 1.18 -5.21
CA TYR A 74 -14.96 2.38 -4.72
C TYR A 74 -15.81 2.97 -3.58
N VAL A 75 -15.17 3.33 -2.47
CA VAL A 75 -15.84 3.94 -1.33
C VAL A 75 -15.64 5.45 -1.43
N ASP A 76 -16.69 6.14 -1.91
CA ASP A 76 -16.67 7.59 -2.07
C ASP A 76 -16.30 8.30 -0.75
N GLY A 77 -15.50 9.35 -0.87
CA GLY A 77 -15.03 10.13 0.28
C GLY A 77 -13.85 9.52 1.05
N THR A 78 -13.60 8.21 0.97
CA THR A 78 -12.43 7.58 1.62
C THR A 78 -11.27 7.40 0.66
N GLY A 79 -11.55 7.24 -0.64
CA GLY A 79 -10.53 6.92 -1.64
C GLY A 79 -10.03 5.47 -1.60
N ARG A 80 -10.69 4.62 -0.82
CA ARG A 80 -10.39 3.19 -0.70
C ARG A 80 -11.31 2.35 -1.59
N ILE A 81 -10.94 1.09 -1.78
CA ILE A 81 -11.82 0.09 -2.36
C ILE A 81 -12.32 -0.87 -1.28
N ALA A 82 -13.60 -1.17 -1.31
CA ALA A 82 -14.24 -2.27 -0.62
C ALA A 82 -14.23 -3.51 -1.52
N ILE A 83 -13.85 -4.65 -0.95
CA ILE A 83 -13.87 -5.95 -1.61
C ILE A 83 -14.78 -6.87 -0.81
N LEU A 84 -15.90 -7.27 -1.40
CA LEU A 84 -16.76 -8.30 -0.82
C LEU A 84 -16.52 -9.61 -1.56
N ASN A 85 -16.41 -10.71 -0.82
CA ASN A 85 -16.27 -12.03 -1.42
C ASN A 85 -17.00 -13.11 -0.63
N ASN A 86 -17.58 -14.07 -1.35
CA ASN A 86 -18.11 -15.27 -0.71
C ASN A 86 -16.95 -16.20 -0.30
N GLN A 87 -17.00 -16.70 0.92
CA GLN A 87 -16.07 -17.67 1.49
C GLN A 87 -16.85 -18.89 1.99
N GLY A 88 -16.69 -20.02 1.32
CA GLY A 88 -17.50 -21.22 1.59
C GLY A 88 -18.94 -21.07 1.09
N THR A 89 -19.90 -21.57 1.88
CA THR A 89 -21.30 -21.67 1.43
C THR A 89 -22.11 -20.41 1.68
N SER A 90 -21.92 -19.76 2.84
CA SER A 90 -22.83 -18.70 3.32
C SER A 90 -22.12 -17.58 4.09
N THR A 91 -20.80 -17.42 3.92
CA THR A 91 -20.05 -16.36 4.61
C THR A 91 -19.63 -15.30 3.60
N ILE A 92 -20.14 -14.08 3.79
CA ILE A 92 -19.60 -12.92 3.09
C ILE A 92 -18.45 -12.37 3.94
N ALA A 93 -17.25 -12.39 3.36
CA ALA A 93 -16.08 -11.73 3.90
C ALA A 93 -15.87 -10.39 3.19
N TYR A 94 -15.11 -9.53 3.85
CA TYR A 94 -14.89 -8.16 3.44
C TYR A 94 -13.44 -7.74 3.69
N ALA A 95 -12.93 -6.89 2.81
CA ALA A 95 -11.67 -6.17 3.00
C ALA A 95 -11.82 -4.73 2.49
N GLU A 96 -11.13 -3.79 3.14
CA GLU A 96 -10.84 -2.49 2.54
C GLU A 96 -9.36 -2.37 2.21
N VAL A 97 -9.08 -1.72 1.10
CA VAL A 97 -7.70 -1.50 0.65
C VAL A 97 -7.54 -0.06 0.22
N ASP A 98 -6.51 0.59 0.75
CA ASP A 98 -6.00 1.84 0.22
C ASP A 98 -5.08 1.55 -0.98
N LEU A 99 -5.35 2.22 -2.11
CA LEU A 99 -4.57 2.13 -3.35
C LEU A 99 -3.89 3.47 -3.68
N GLY A 100 -3.61 4.26 -2.66
CA GLY A 100 -3.05 5.59 -2.75
C GLY A 100 -4.11 6.62 -3.12
N ARG A 101 -3.85 7.87 -2.74
CA ARG A 101 -4.75 9.01 -2.97
C ARG A 101 -6.09 8.85 -2.24
N SER A 102 -6.10 8.16 -1.11
CA SER A 102 -7.20 8.22 -0.13
C SER A 102 -7.47 9.65 0.33
N GLY A 103 -8.72 9.94 0.67
CA GLY A 103 -9.14 11.27 1.09
C GLY A 103 -8.47 11.67 2.41
N GLY A 104 -7.86 12.85 2.46
CA GLY A 104 -7.15 13.34 3.63
C GLY A 104 -5.88 14.10 3.28
N ALA A 105 -5.19 14.57 4.31
CA ALA A 105 -3.93 15.30 4.16
C ALA A 105 -2.75 14.33 4.03
N TYR A 106 -1.80 14.71 3.19
CA TYR A 106 -0.55 13.99 2.99
C TYR A 106 0.63 14.85 3.40
N TYR A 107 1.60 14.24 4.05
CA TYR A 107 2.75 14.94 4.61
C TYR A 107 4.06 14.30 4.14
N GLN A 108 5.09 15.12 3.98
CA GLN A 108 6.46 14.63 4.01
C GLN A 108 6.90 14.53 5.47
N LEU A 109 7.46 13.37 5.85
CA LEU A 109 8.04 13.19 7.18
C LEU A 109 9.54 13.48 7.10
N VAL A 110 9.94 14.64 7.60
CA VAL A 110 11.31 15.16 7.49
C VAL A 110 12.13 14.73 8.71
N ASN A 111 13.26 14.08 8.45
CA ASN A 111 14.27 13.82 9.47
C ASN A 111 14.88 15.14 9.93
N ARG A 112 14.71 15.47 11.22
CA ARG A 112 15.16 16.73 11.79
C ARG A 112 16.68 16.96 11.66
N ARG A 113 17.49 15.90 11.73
CA ARG A 113 18.96 16.01 11.69
C ARG A 113 19.45 16.23 10.26
N THR A 114 18.91 15.50 9.30
CA THR A 114 19.45 15.45 7.93
C THR A 114 18.66 16.27 6.91
N GLY A 115 17.43 16.66 7.22
CA GLY A 115 16.51 17.30 6.27
C GLY A 115 15.99 16.35 5.19
N GLN A 116 16.39 15.08 5.20
CA GLN A 116 15.88 14.04 4.30
C GLN A 116 14.44 13.66 4.67
N VAL A 117 13.70 13.15 3.70
CA VAL A 117 12.32 12.67 3.90
C VAL A 117 12.25 11.16 3.88
N ILE A 118 11.27 10.60 4.59
CA ILE A 118 10.89 9.19 4.43
C ILE A 118 10.23 9.03 3.06
N GLY A 119 10.79 8.15 2.22
CA GLY A 119 10.26 7.78 0.92
C GLY A 119 10.42 6.30 0.64
N THR A 120 10.19 5.92 -0.62
CA THR A 120 10.21 4.51 -1.04
C THR A 120 11.06 4.27 -2.29
N GLY A 121 11.86 5.26 -2.71
CA GLY A 121 12.71 5.13 -3.90
C GLY A 121 11.94 4.83 -5.19
N ASN A 122 10.80 5.50 -5.42
CA ASN A 122 9.87 5.32 -6.54
C ASN A 122 9.02 4.04 -6.53
N LYS A 123 9.09 3.21 -5.47
CA LYS A 123 8.28 2.00 -5.35
C LYS A 123 6.88 2.32 -4.84
N THR A 124 5.87 1.71 -5.43
CA THR A 124 4.47 2.10 -5.20
C THR A 124 3.62 1.01 -4.55
N ASN A 125 4.04 -0.26 -4.62
CA ASN A 125 3.30 -1.40 -4.13
C ASN A 125 4.06 -2.16 -3.03
N ASP A 126 3.53 -3.32 -2.65
CA ASP A 126 4.02 -4.12 -1.52
C ASP A 126 5.46 -4.59 -1.73
N ALA A 127 6.28 -4.55 -0.69
CA ALA A 127 7.70 -4.83 -0.85
C ALA A 127 8.00 -6.27 -1.32
N ASN A 128 7.16 -7.22 -0.91
CA ASN A 128 7.20 -8.61 -1.34
C ASN A 128 6.65 -8.86 -2.76
N ILE A 129 6.08 -7.85 -3.41
CA ILE A 129 5.44 -7.94 -4.74
C ILE A 129 5.81 -6.71 -5.56
N GLY A 130 6.66 -6.86 -6.57
CA GLY A 130 7.10 -5.72 -7.40
C GLY A 130 8.45 -5.15 -6.98
N ASN A 131 8.85 -5.29 -5.71
CA ASN A 131 10.07 -4.66 -5.19
C ASN A 131 11.14 -5.67 -4.76
N ALA A 132 11.20 -6.83 -5.42
CA ALA A 132 12.21 -7.88 -5.22
C ALA A 132 12.28 -8.47 -3.80
N ASP A 133 11.23 -8.33 -2.98
CA ASP A 133 11.17 -8.85 -1.60
C ASP A 133 12.32 -8.34 -0.72
N VAL A 134 12.60 -7.04 -0.83
CA VAL A 134 13.58 -6.34 0.02
C VAL A 134 12.95 -5.10 0.68
N PRO A 135 13.44 -4.70 1.87
CA PRO A 135 13.02 -3.44 2.50
C PRO A 135 13.21 -2.25 1.57
N ASP A 136 12.19 -1.41 1.45
CA ASP A 136 12.12 -0.34 0.46
C ASP A 136 11.77 1.04 1.02
N VAL A 137 11.44 1.15 2.30
CA VAL A 137 11.24 2.45 2.95
C VAL A 137 12.59 3.00 3.41
N VAL A 138 12.94 4.19 2.92
CA VAL A 138 14.29 4.78 3.04
C VAL A 138 14.23 6.28 3.36
N LEU A 139 15.36 6.85 3.78
CA LEU A 139 15.57 8.29 3.76
C LEU A 139 16.13 8.72 2.40
N GLU A 140 15.57 9.77 1.83
CA GLU A 140 15.97 10.32 0.53
C GLU A 140 15.87 11.85 0.52
N ALA A 141 16.50 12.49 -0.47
CA ALA A 141 16.43 13.95 -0.58
C ALA A 141 15.00 14.40 -0.95
N PRO A 142 14.48 15.49 -0.38
CA PRO A 142 13.18 16.01 -0.77
C PRO A 142 13.13 16.32 -2.28
N GLY A 143 12.13 15.80 -2.98
CA GLY A 143 11.94 16.00 -4.42
C GLY A 143 12.84 15.15 -5.33
N SER A 144 13.64 14.21 -4.79
CA SER A 144 14.51 13.35 -5.62
C SER A 144 13.79 12.21 -6.34
N ALA A 145 12.57 11.87 -5.91
CA ALA A 145 11.80 10.79 -6.53
C ALA A 145 11.21 11.25 -7.88
N ALA A 146 11.34 10.41 -8.91
CA ALA A 146 10.68 10.60 -10.19
C ALA A 146 9.15 10.54 -10.05
N ASN A 147 8.65 9.71 -9.14
CA ASN A 147 7.27 9.76 -8.67
C ASN A 147 7.22 10.53 -7.35
N PRO A 148 6.82 11.82 -7.32
CA PRO A 148 6.82 12.59 -6.08
C PRO A 148 5.89 12.01 -5.02
N ASP A 149 4.80 11.32 -5.40
CA ASP A 149 3.84 10.73 -4.46
C ASP A 149 4.49 9.68 -3.53
N THR A 150 5.66 9.12 -3.88
CA THR A 150 6.36 8.16 -3.02
C THR A 150 6.98 8.79 -1.77
N GLN A 151 7.10 10.12 -1.71
CA GLN A 151 7.62 10.86 -0.55
C GLN A 151 6.52 11.38 0.39
N TYR A 152 5.26 11.12 0.07
CA TYR A 152 4.11 11.64 0.81
C TYR A 152 3.35 10.51 1.51
N TRP A 153 2.99 10.75 2.76
CA TRP A 153 2.34 9.77 3.62
C TRP A 153 1.07 10.35 4.24
N HIS A 154 0.00 9.56 4.18
CA HIS A 154 -1.22 9.79 4.94
C HIS A 154 -1.02 9.17 6.32
N VAL A 155 -1.12 9.99 7.36
CA VAL A 155 -1.01 9.54 8.75
C VAL A 155 -2.42 9.23 9.24
N VAL A 156 -2.73 7.95 9.44
CA VAL A 156 -4.08 7.48 9.80
C VAL A 156 -4.04 6.89 11.20
N THR A 157 -4.93 7.36 12.08
CA THR A 157 -5.15 6.74 13.38
C THR A 157 -5.97 5.48 13.20
N GLU A 158 -5.47 4.36 13.71
CA GLU A 158 -6.13 3.07 13.64
C GLU A 158 -7.15 2.91 14.78
N PRO A 159 -8.15 2.02 14.62
CA PRO A 159 -9.24 1.87 15.59
C PRO A 159 -8.80 1.64 17.04
N ASN A 160 -7.64 0.99 17.24
CA ASN A 160 -7.11 0.69 18.57
C ASN A 160 -5.96 1.64 19.01
N GLY A 161 -5.82 2.81 18.38
CA GLY A 161 -5.14 3.98 18.94
C GLY A 161 -3.72 4.28 18.43
N GLY A 162 -3.02 3.35 17.79
CA GLY A 162 -1.78 3.67 17.08
C GLY A 162 -2.03 4.27 15.70
N VAL A 163 -0.97 4.51 14.93
CA VAL A 163 -1.06 5.08 13.59
C VAL A 163 -0.38 4.23 12.53
N THR A 164 -0.90 4.34 11.31
CA THR A 164 -0.30 3.83 10.09
C THR A 164 0.15 4.99 9.21
N LEU A 165 1.29 4.82 8.54
CA LEU A 165 1.78 5.73 7.52
C LEU A 165 1.48 5.10 6.16
N LEU A 166 0.45 5.57 5.46
CA LEU A 166 0.05 5.05 4.15
C LEU A 166 0.64 5.89 3.03
N ASN A 167 1.43 5.29 2.15
CA ASN A 167 2.09 6.01 1.07
C ASN A 167 1.09 6.53 0.03
N LYS A 168 1.22 7.78 -0.43
CA LYS A 168 0.30 8.39 -1.39
C LYS A 168 0.27 7.68 -2.73
N SER A 169 1.40 7.12 -3.15
CA SER A 169 1.52 6.50 -4.48
C SER A 169 0.72 5.20 -4.64
N GLY A 170 0.45 4.49 -3.55
CA GLY A 170 -0.19 3.16 -3.63
C GLY A 170 -0.82 2.62 -2.34
N GLY A 171 -0.94 3.46 -1.31
CA GLY A 171 -1.70 3.17 -0.09
C GLY A 171 -1.04 2.15 0.83
N ARG A 172 0.27 1.92 0.68
CA ARG A 172 0.99 0.92 1.47
C ARG A 172 1.49 1.48 2.78
N ALA A 173 1.29 0.70 3.84
CA ALA A 173 1.75 0.97 5.18
C ALA A 173 3.28 0.81 5.25
N ALA A 174 3.97 1.81 5.80
CA ALA A 174 5.34 1.63 6.25
C ALA A 174 5.33 0.86 7.58
N ALA A 175 5.83 -0.38 7.56
CA ALA A 175 5.89 -1.23 8.75
C ALA A 175 7.20 -2.00 8.85
N VAL A 176 7.49 -2.48 10.06
CA VAL A 176 8.69 -3.26 10.37
C VAL A 176 8.77 -4.48 9.45
N TRP A 177 9.89 -4.61 8.74
CA TRP A 177 10.17 -5.75 7.87
C TRP A 177 10.03 -7.06 8.65
N THR A 178 9.39 -8.07 8.05
CA THR A 178 9.00 -9.35 8.68
C THR A 178 8.14 -9.24 9.96
N GLY A 179 7.75 -8.04 10.38
CA GLY A 179 6.90 -7.79 11.55
C GLY A 179 7.59 -7.96 12.91
N ASN A 180 8.87 -8.36 12.98
CA ASN A 180 9.56 -8.51 14.27
C ASN A 180 10.32 -7.23 14.66
N ALA A 181 9.85 -6.53 15.70
CA ALA A 181 10.45 -5.27 16.14
C ALA A 181 11.69 -5.50 17.02
N THR A 182 12.84 -5.60 16.35
CA THR A 182 14.18 -5.65 16.96
C THR A 182 15.05 -4.50 16.45
N ALA A 183 16.09 -4.12 17.21
CA ALA A 183 16.99 -3.06 16.80
C ALA A 183 17.72 -3.42 15.48
N GLY A 184 17.82 -2.46 14.56
CA GLY A 184 18.41 -2.68 13.23
C GLY A 184 17.46 -3.24 12.17
N GLN A 185 16.23 -3.62 12.56
CA GLN A 185 15.24 -4.07 11.58
C GLN A 185 14.83 -2.92 10.65
N ARG A 186 14.83 -3.22 9.34
CA ARG A 186 14.44 -2.25 8.29
C ARG A 186 12.93 -2.17 8.13
N ILE A 187 12.46 -1.22 7.32
CA ILE A 187 11.04 -0.95 7.08
C ILE A 187 10.70 -1.27 5.62
N GLY A 188 9.52 -1.86 5.40
CA GLY A 188 8.99 -2.14 4.08
C GLY A 188 7.57 -1.59 3.90
N GLN A 189 7.12 -1.57 2.65
CA GLN A 189 5.75 -1.28 2.26
C GLN A 189 4.86 -2.54 2.32
N TRP A 190 3.70 -2.45 2.97
CA TRP A 190 2.77 -3.58 3.11
C TRP A 190 1.32 -3.14 2.94
N VAL A 191 0.44 -4.05 2.54
CA VAL A 191 -1.00 -3.88 2.72
C VAL A 191 -1.30 -3.57 4.18
N ASP A 192 -2.10 -2.54 4.40
CA ASP A 192 -2.55 -2.18 5.73
C ASP A 192 -3.56 -3.21 6.27
N ASN A 193 -3.21 -3.83 7.38
CA ASN A 193 -4.01 -4.86 8.04
C ASN A 193 -3.90 -4.78 9.57
N SER A 194 -3.45 -3.64 10.11
CA SER A 194 -3.12 -3.50 11.53
C SER A 194 -4.16 -2.65 12.25
N ALA A 195 -4.99 -3.27 13.09
CA ALA A 195 -5.97 -2.54 13.91
C ALA A 195 -5.33 -1.58 14.95
N THR A 196 -4.04 -1.73 15.23
CA THR A 196 -3.25 -0.88 16.13
C THR A 196 -2.26 0.00 15.39
N GLY A 197 -2.17 -0.10 14.07
CA GLY A 197 -1.15 0.57 13.27
C GLY A 197 0.24 -0.02 13.50
N SER A 198 1.26 0.68 13.02
CA SER A 198 2.66 0.30 13.20
C SER A 198 3.40 1.18 14.19
N TRP A 199 2.89 2.39 14.43
CA TRP A 199 3.60 3.44 15.14
C TRP A 199 2.74 4.11 16.22
N ASN A 200 3.34 4.45 17.35
CA ASN A 200 2.82 5.49 18.25
C ASN A 200 3.50 6.82 17.90
N LEU A 201 2.74 7.90 17.80
CA LEU A 201 3.27 9.26 17.64
C LEU A 201 3.57 9.86 19.01
N VAL A 202 4.84 9.87 19.38
CA VAL A 202 5.29 10.45 20.65
C VAL A 202 5.74 11.89 20.42
N LYS A 203 4.93 12.85 20.86
CA LYS A 203 5.26 14.28 20.78
C LYS A 203 6.42 14.63 21.71
N THR A 204 7.38 15.41 21.20
CA THR A 204 8.50 15.94 21.97
C THR A 204 8.19 17.35 22.49
N THR A 205 8.93 17.81 23.51
CA THR A 205 8.72 19.13 24.13
C THR A 205 8.98 20.30 23.19
N ASP A 206 9.81 20.10 22.17
CA ASP A 206 10.14 21.06 21.13
C ASP A 206 9.23 20.97 19.89
N GLY A 207 8.10 20.25 19.99
CA GLY A 207 7.03 20.26 18.99
C GLY A 207 7.20 19.26 17.82
N PHE A 208 8.24 18.43 17.85
CA PHE A 208 8.44 17.33 16.89
C PHE A 208 7.78 16.03 17.36
N TYR A 209 7.89 14.99 16.54
CA TYR A 209 7.35 13.66 16.83
C TYR A 209 8.42 12.59 16.67
N LYS A 210 8.35 11.57 17.52
CA LYS A 210 9.06 10.29 17.33
C LYS A 210 8.03 9.22 16.97
N LEU A 211 8.38 8.38 16.01
CA LEU A 211 7.60 7.20 15.63
C LEU A 211 8.11 6.02 16.46
N GLN A 212 7.42 5.70 17.54
CA GLN A 212 7.74 4.55 18.39
C GLN A 212 7.04 3.30 17.83
N SER A 213 7.70 2.15 17.81
CA SER A 213 7.04 0.91 17.35
C SER A 213 5.95 0.49 18.32
N VAL A 214 4.76 0.17 17.79
CA VAL A 214 3.65 -0.42 18.58
C VAL A 214 4.05 -1.81 19.09
N ARG A 215 4.83 -2.57 18.31
CA ARG A 215 5.24 -3.94 18.66
C ARG A 215 6.34 -4.00 19.72
N ASN A 216 7.12 -2.93 19.88
CA ASN A 216 8.15 -2.83 20.89
C ASN A 216 8.42 -1.36 21.21
N THR A 217 7.89 -0.89 22.33
CA THR A 217 7.93 0.52 22.72
C THR A 217 9.32 1.02 23.11
N ASN A 218 10.32 0.14 23.22
CA ASN A 218 11.72 0.54 23.39
C ASN A 218 12.39 0.94 22.07
N LEU A 219 11.73 0.73 20.93
CA LEU A 219 12.28 1.00 19.61
C LEU A 219 11.57 2.16 18.92
N TYR A 220 12.35 2.96 18.19
CA TYR A 220 11.89 4.09 17.42
C TYR A 220 12.36 3.97 15.97
N LEU A 221 11.56 4.44 15.03
CA LEU A 221 12.00 4.64 13.66
C LEU A 221 13.10 5.70 13.63
N THR A 222 14.25 5.34 13.06
CA THR A 222 15.41 6.21 12.92
C THR A 222 15.93 6.15 11.49
N GLY A 223 16.72 7.14 11.09
CA GLY A 223 17.52 7.03 9.89
C GLY A 223 18.64 5.99 10.05
N PRO A 224 19.33 5.62 8.96
CA PRO A 224 20.55 4.82 9.06
C PRO A 224 21.53 5.48 10.04
N SER A 225 22.23 4.66 10.83
CA SER A 225 23.25 5.14 11.78
C SER A 225 24.43 5.85 11.10
N ASP A 226 24.64 5.58 9.80
CA ASP A 226 25.74 6.14 9.02
C ASP A 226 25.33 7.50 8.45
N GLY A 227 25.72 8.57 9.14
CA GLY A 227 25.42 9.95 8.78
C GLY A 227 24.93 10.82 9.94
N ALA A 228 24.99 10.31 11.18
CA ALA A 228 24.85 11.10 12.39
C ALA A 228 26.13 11.91 12.66
#